data_AF-A0AAX1NC61-F1
#
_entry.id   AF-A0AAX1NC61-F1
#
_cell.length_a   1.000
_cell.length_b   1.000
_cell.length_c   1.000
_cell.angle_alpha   90.00
_cell.angle_beta   90.00
_cell.angle_gamma   90.00
#
_symmetry.space_group_name_H-M   'P 1'
#
loop_
_entity.id
_entity.type
_entity.pdbx_description
1 polymer ?
#
loop_
_entity_poly.entity_id
_entity_poly.type
_entity_poly.pdbx_seq_one_letter_code
_entity_poly.pdbx_strand_id
1 'polypeptide(L)'
;MMTINNKIDSPTYSQINEKLDRQLDDLYLRSFNSGYLSKNALEGNDRLHFFDVDDEITYRIQINHVRSNYSKAMAGTKKPALPEGAKCPICIENVGAEGKENLEILAFNLKQEEFFIQLTPFPLYHHHFVLITKEHRPMEVSVDSFKKQLMFLHQMPHYVVCSNSDREGAGASILSHLHFQVFKQLHLPIFEARERQVKTNNNEAEVSVLDFPLTVVKIKANSEEILLKSFDSFLTKWRSQNERNSFNTVLRFHEQKLEAYLIFRHPDYTTPTHLLKYKYEGIGVIEACGEGIFPTPEGKEEMEINNDIRKKGKEILKEMLSHLNPLNEHQMKTFLSDI
;
A
#
# COMPACT_ATOMS: atom_id res chain seq x y z
N MET A 1 -25.65 25.57 -35.90
CA MET A 1 -25.56 25.01 -34.53
C MET A 1 -24.47 23.96 -34.53
N MET A 2 -23.28 24.31 -34.03
CA MET A 2 -22.18 23.35 -33.85
C MET A 2 -22.44 22.56 -32.56
N THR A 3 -22.70 21.27 -32.69
CA THR A 3 -22.80 20.34 -31.55
C THR A 3 -21.37 19.95 -31.15
N ILE A 4 -20.90 20.50 -30.02
CA ILE A 4 -19.65 20.09 -29.39
C ILE A 4 -19.92 18.75 -28.71
N ASN A 5 -19.55 17.66 -29.37
CA ASN A 5 -19.48 16.34 -28.75
C ASN A 5 -18.24 16.30 -27.84
N ASN A 6 -18.44 16.57 -26.56
CA ASN A 6 -17.48 16.21 -25.51
C ASN A 6 -17.51 14.69 -25.32
N LYS A 7 -16.85 13.93 -26.20
CA LYS A 7 -16.37 12.59 -25.86
C LYS A 7 -15.18 12.78 -24.93
N ILE A 8 -15.39 12.49 -23.65
CA ILE A 8 -14.30 12.27 -22.71
C ILE A 8 -13.66 10.96 -23.16
N ASP A 9 -12.50 11.06 -23.81
CA ASP A 9 -11.72 9.90 -24.23
C ASP A 9 -11.44 9.04 -22.99
N SER A 10 -11.91 7.80 -23.02
CA SER A 10 -11.51 6.78 -22.06
C SER A 10 -10.02 6.52 -22.28
N PRO A 11 -9.18 6.48 -21.24
CA PRO A 11 -7.74 6.37 -21.43
C PRO A 11 -7.40 4.97 -21.92
N THR A 12 -7.28 4.83 -23.24
CA THR A 12 -6.47 3.80 -23.87
C THR A 12 -5.01 4.00 -23.42
N TYR A 13 -4.32 2.90 -23.12
CA TYR A 13 -2.91 2.67 -22.71
C TYR A 13 -1.79 3.62 -23.24
N SER A 14 -2.07 4.59 -24.12
CA SER A 14 -1.10 5.10 -25.08
C SER A 14 -0.16 6.22 -24.65
N GLN A 15 -0.26 6.80 -23.45
CA GLN A 15 0.63 7.92 -23.09
C GLN A 15 1.19 7.76 -21.68
N ILE A 16 2.10 6.79 -21.54
CA ILE A 16 3.11 6.84 -20.48
C ILE A 16 3.74 8.23 -20.54
N ASN A 17 3.83 8.90 -19.39
CA ASN A 17 4.61 10.13 -19.29
C ASN A 17 6.10 9.78 -19.34
N GLU A 18 6.63 9.57 -20.54
CA GLU A 18 8.03 9.13 -20.75
C GLU A 18 9.04 10.07 -20.11
N LYS A 19 8.73 11.37 -20.05
CA LYS A 19 9.60 12.34 -19.39
C LYS A 19 9.67 12.05 -17.91
N LEU A 20 8.52 11.89 -17.24
CA LEU A 20 8.47 11.56 -15.83
C LEU A 20 9.12 10.19 -15.55
N ASP A 21 8.85 9.17 -16.37
CA ASP A 21 9.44 7.83 -16.22
C ASP A 21 10.98 7.87 -16.25
N ARG A 22 11.57 8.58 -17.22
CA ARG A 22 13.03 8.79 -17.27
C ARG A 22 13.55 9.54 -16.04
N GLN A 23 12.85 10.58 -15.59
CA GLN A 23 13.26 11.34 -14.40
C GLN A 23 13.20 10.49 -13.12
N LEU A 24 12.26 9.56 -13.02
CA LEU A 24 12.19 8.62 -11.90
C LEU A 24 13.34 7.61 -11.94
N ASP A 25 13.68 7.09 -13.12
CA ASP A 25 14.82 6.19 -13.31
C ASP A 25 16.14 6.91 -12.97
N ASP A 26 16.30 8.15 -13.41
CA ASP A 26 17.45 9.00 -13.07
C ASP A 26 17.54 9.27 -11.56
N LEU A 27 16.41 9.61 -10.92
CA LEU A 27 16.35 9.80 -9.46
C LEU A 27 16.75 8.53 -8.71
N TYR A 28 16.26 7.37 -9.15
CA TYR A 28 16.59 6.06 -8.59
C TYR A 28 18.11 5.80 -8.70
N LEU A 29 18.71 5.96 -9.88
CA LEU A 29 20.15 5.74 -10.08
C LEU A 29 21.01 6.72 -9.27
N ARG A 30 20.65 8.01 -9.25
CA ARG A 30 21.39 9.02 -8.48
C ARG A 30 21.34 8.76 -6.98
N SER A 31 20.24 8.19 -6.48
CA SER A 31 20.12 7.81 -5.07
C SER A 31 21.07 6.67 -4.67
N PHE A 32 21.45 5.77 -5.59
CA PHE A 32 22.53 4.81 -5.34
C PHE A 32 23.90 5.47 -5.39
N ASN A 33 24.11 6.33 -6.39
CA ASN A 33 25.39 7.01 -6.59
C ASN A 33 25.74 7.95 -5.43
N SER A 34 24.74 8.59 -4.82
CA SER A 34 24.90 9.43 -3.63
C SER A 34 25.04 8.62 -2.34
N GLY A 35 24.81 7.30 -2.37
CA GLY A 35 24.80 6.45 -1.19
C GLY A 35 23.56 6.59 -0.31
N TYR A 36 22.54 7.34 -0.74
CA TYR A 36 21.25 7.39 -0.04
C TYR A 36 20.57 6.01 -0.01
N LEU A 37 20.65 5.28 -1.12
CA LEU A 37 20.27 3.88 -1.20
C LEU A 37 21.50 3.00 -1.26
N SER A 38 21.52 1.98 -0.41
CA SER A 38 22.54 0.92 -0.49
C SER A 38 22.00 -0.27 -1.26
N LYS A 39 22.86 -0.91 -2.06
CA LYS A 39 22.55 -2.19 -2.74
C LYS A 39 22.13 -3.27 -1.73
N ASN A 40 22.79 -3.28 -0.57
CA ASN A 40 22.48 -4.20 0.52
C ASN A 40 21.05 -4.03 1.06
N ALA A 41 20.48 -2.82 1.07
CA ALA A 41 19.10 -2.59 1.51
C ALA A 41 18.04 -3.32 0.66
N LEU A 42 18.35 -3.61 -0.61
CA LEU A 42 17.47 -4.33 -1.52
C LEU A 42 17.80 -5.82 -1.63
N GLU A 43 19.08 -6.13 -1.72
CA GLU A 43 19.60 -7.45 -2.07
C GLU A 43 20.04 -8.27 -0.86
N GLY A 44 20.26 -7.64 0.28
CA GLY A 44 20.69 -8.28 1.52
C GLY A 44 19.55 -8.93 2.31
N ASN A 45 18.33 -8.97 1.78
CA ASN A 45 17.15 -9.54 2.44
C ASN A 45 16.85 -10.93 1.89
N ASP A 46 16.45 -11.86 2.77
CA ASP A 46 15.97 -13.17 2.30
C ASP A 46 14.60 -13.00 1.66
N ARG A 47 14.41 -13.56 0.46
CA ARG A 47 13.13 -13.56 -0.26
C ARG A 47 12.66 -14.99 -0.46
N LEU A 48 11.56 -15.34 0.20
CA LEU A 48 10.99 -16.67 0.19
C LEU A 48 9.60 -16.65 -0.47
N HIS A 49 9.25 -17.75 -1.10
CA HIS A 49 8.00 -17.93 -1.82
C HIS A 49 7.35 -19.22 -1.35
N PHE A 50 6.08 -19.13 -0.97
CA PHE A 50 5.29 -20.25 -0.47
C PHE A 50 3.99 -20.33 -1.24
N PHE A 51 3.87 -21.31 -2.11
CA PHE A 51 2.61 -21.59 -2.78
C PHE A 51 1.63 -22.24 -1.78
N ASP A 52 0.44 -21.66 -1.65
CA ASP A 52 -0.67 -22.24 -0.91
C ASP A 52 -1.65 -22.86 -1.91
N VAL A 53 -1.85 -24.17 -1.79
CA VAL A 53 -2.72 -24.93 -2.70
C VAL A 53 -4.20 -24.62 -2.49
N ASP A 54 -4.61 -24.22 -1.27
CA ASP A 54 -6.01 -23.98 -0.96
C ASP A 54 -6.44 -22.58 -1.44
N ASP A 55 -5.53 -21.61 -1.29
CA ASP A 55 -5.78 -20.24 -1.79
C ASP A 55 -5.46 -20.10 -3.28
N GLU A 56 -4.60 -20.98 -3.83
CA GLU A 56 -3.95 -20.86 -5.13
C GLU A 56 -3.09 -19.59 -5.26
N ILE A 57 -2.45 -19.18 -4.15
CA ILE A 57 -1.67 -17.95 -4.03
C ILE A 57 -0.23 -18.27 -3.64
N THR A 58 0.72 -17.59 -4.26
CA THR A 58 2.13 -17.57 -3.84
C THR A 58 2.37 -16.46 -2.82
N TYR A 59 2.26 -16.79 -1.54
CA TYR A 59 2.65 -15.87 -0.48
C TYR A 59 4.16 -15.60 -0.52
N ARG A 60 4.53 -14.35 -0.27
CA ARG A 60 5.92 -13.90 -0.30
C ARG A 60 6.36 -13.47 1.08
N ILE A 61 7.62 -13.72 1.41
CA ILE A 61 8.18 -13.40 2.71
C ILE A 61 9.54 -12.73 2.49
N GLN A 62 9.71 -11.54 3.07
CA GLN A 62 10.98 -10.85 3.16
C GLN A 62 11.47 -10.88 4.60
N ILE A 63 12.61 -11.50 4.86
CA ILE A 63 13.35 -11.31 6.12
C ILE A 63 14.30 -10.14 5.90
N ASN A 64 13.95 -8.98 6.45
CA ASN A 64 14.64 -7.74 6.22
C ASN A 64 15.74 -7.52 7.26
N HIS A 65 16.96 -7.88 6.86
CA HIS A 65 18.15 -7.81 7.70
C HIS A 65 18.68 -6.38 7.84
N VAL A 66 18.39 -5.51 6.87
CA VAL A 66 18.84 -4.11 6.89
C VAL A 66 17.94 -3.23 7.76
N ARG A 67 16.71 -3.67 7.99
CA ARG A 67 15.74 -3.06 8.91
C ARG A 67 15.86 -3.63 10.34
N SER A 68 17.08 -3.96 10.76
CA SER A 68 17.41 -4.34 12.13
C SER A 68 17.39 -3.09 13.00
N ASN A 69 16.50 -3.05 13.99
CA ASN A 69 16.55 -2.20 15.20
C ASN A 69 15.25 -2.37 16.01
N TYR A 70 14.83 -3.60 16.28
CA TYR A 70 13.73 -3.79 17.23
C TYR A 70 14.06 -4.83 18.28
N SER A 71 13.77 -4.46 19.52
CA SER A 71 13.85 -5.32 20.68
C SER A 71 12.46 -5.81 21.06
N LYS A 72 12.40 -6.98 21.72
CA LYS A 72 11.16 -7.56 22.27
C LYS A 72 10.42 -6.59 23.21
N ALA A 73 11.12 -5.62 23.80
CA ALA A 73 10.54 -4.56 24.62
C ALA A 73 9.66 -3.58 23.82
N MET A 74 9.81 -3.53 22.49
CA MET A 74 8.98 -2.73 21.57
C MET A 74 7.72 -3.49 21.08
N ALA A 75 7.58 -4.77 21.43
CA ALA A 75 6.42 -5.59 21.06
C ALA A 75 5.17 -5.09 21.78
N GLY A 76 4.19 -4.59 21.01
CA GLY A 76 2.92 -4.11 21.55
C GLY A 76 2.96 -2.69 22.10
N THR A 77 4.12 -2.03 22.08
CA THR A 77 4.20 -0.59 22.35
C THR A 77 3.83 0.18 21.08
N LYS A 78 2.86 1.09 21.18
CA LYS A 78 2.62 2.07 20.11
C LYS A 78 3.91 2.83 19.86
N LYS A 79 4.31 3.01 18.59
CA LYS A 79 5.38 3.97 18.27
C LYS A 79 4.96 5.31 18.89
N PRO A 80 5.84 5.98 19.65
CA PRO A 80 5.50 7.27 20.23
C PRO A 80 5.00 8.18 19.11
N ALA A 81 3.92 8.91 19.37
CA ALA A 81 3.56 10.01 18.49
C ALA A 81 4.78 10.94 18.37
N LEU A 82 4.96 11.54 17.19
CA LEU A 82 5.98 12.57 17.03
C LEU A 82 5.77 13.63 18.12
N PRO A 83 6.83 14.07 18.82
CA PRO A 83 6.72 15.11 19.83
C PRO A 83 5.99 16.35 19.28
N GLU A 84 5.27 17.05 20.13
CA GLU A 84 4.60 18.29 19.74
C GLU A 84 5.62 19.28 19.15
N GLY A 85 5.38 19.76 17.93
CA GLY A 85 6.31 20.64 17.18
C GLY A 85 7.41 19.92 16.39
N ALA A 86 7.51 18.59 16.42
CA ALA A 86 8.44 17.85 15.57
C ALA A 86 8.07 18.00 14.08
N LYS A 87 9.08 18.27 13.23
CA LYS A 87 8.89 18.37 11.79
C LYS A 87 8.43 17.04 11.20
N CYS A 88 7.42 17.06 10.33
CA CYS A 88 6.93 15.85 9.68
C CYS A 88 8.02 15.21 8.81
N PRO A 89 8.38 13.94 9.04
CA PRO A 89 9.59 13.32 8.50
C PRO A 89 9.64 13.30 6.97
N ILE A 90 8.51 13.35 6.28
CA ILE A 90 8.48 13.24 4.81
C ILE A 90 8.22 14.56 4.11
N CYS A 91 8.09 15.67 4.84
CA CYS A 91 7.98 16.97 4.18
C CYS A 91 9.29 17.41 3.54
N ILE A 92 9.18 18.30 2.57
CA ILE A 92 10.30 18.84 1.80
C ILE A 92 11.33 19.55 2.69
N GLU A 93 10.91 20.14 3.82
CA GLU A 93 11.80 20.81 4.78
C GLU A 93 12.75 19.87 5.52
N ASN A 94 12.56 18.55 5.40
CA ASN A 94 13.44 17.54 5.98
C ASN A 94 14.47 16.98 4.98
N VAL A 95 14.49 17.46 3.74
CA VAL A 95 15.59 17.19 2.81
C VAL A 95 16.86 17.82 3.35
N GLY A 96 17.95 17.05 3.45
CA GLY A 96 19.22 17.50 4.04
C GLY A 96 19.29 17.44 5.57
N ALA A 97 18.25 16.97 6.26
CA ALA A 97 18.31 16.70 7.70
C ALA A 97 19.21 15.48 8.00
N GLU A 98 19.49 15.24 9.30
CA GLU A 98 20.27 14.07 9.75
C GLU A 98 19.68 12.75 9.21
N GLY A 99 20.51 11.94 8.56
CA GLY A 99 20.11 10.71 7.86
C GLY A 99 19.41 10.92 6.50
N LYS A 100 19.32 12.15 6.02
CA LYS A 100 18.71 12.57 4.74
C LYS A 100 19.60 13.56 3.97
N GLU A 101 20.88 13.58 4.27
CA GLU A 101 21.87 14.48 3.66
C GLU A 101 21.95 14.28 2.15
N ASN A 102 21.83 13.03 1.72
CA ASN A 102 21.87 12.61 0.31
C ASN A 102 20.46 12.35 -0.27
N LEU A 103 19.40 12.68 0.48
CA LEU A 103 18.02 12.53 0.01
C LEU A 103 17.78 13.50 -1.14
N GLU A 104 17.40 12.94 -2.28
CA GLU A 104 16.97 13.70 -3.43
C GLU A 104 15.47 13.53 -3.66
N ILE A 105 14.84 14.59 -4.16
CA ILE A 105 13.42 14.60 -4.51
C ILE A 105 13.23 14.98 -5.98
N LEU A 106 12.10 14.59 -6.55
CA LEU A 106 11.62 15.12 -7.82
C LEU A 106 10.23 15.74 -7.61
N ALA A 107 10.11 17.04 -7.85
CA ALA A 107 8.85 17.76 -7.79
C ALA A 107 8.19 17.83 -9.17
N PHE A 108 6.88 17.64 -9.24
CA PHE A 108 6.10 17.70 -10.47
C PHE A 108 4.61 17.92 -10.16
N ASN A 109 3.86 18.29 -11.20
CA ASN A 109 2.42 18.53 -11.08
C ASN A 109 1.65 17.37 -11.72
N LEU A 110 0.62 16.92 -11.03
CA LEU A 110 -0.39 16.03 -11.57
C LEU A 110 -1.69 16.83 -11.68
N LYS A 111 -2.19 17.05 -12.89
CA LYS A 111 -3.31 17.98 -13.15
C LYS A 111 -3.03 19.36 -12.49
N GLN A 112 -3.80 19.77 -11.49
CA GLN A 112 -3.66 21.06 -10.77
C GLN A 112 -3.02 20.91 -9.38
N GLU A 113 -2.52 19.72 -9.05
CA GLU A 113 -1.99 19.39 -7.72
C GLU A 113 -0.46 19.24 -7.80
N GLU A 114 0.24 19.84 -6.83
CA GLU A 114 1.70 19.76 -6.72
C GLU A 114 2.10 18.54 -5.88
N PHE A 115 3.01 17.73 -6.42
CA PHE A 115 3.59 16.58 -5.75
C PHE A 115 5.10 16.68 -5.73
N PHE A 116 5.70 15.94 -4.81
CA PHE A 116 7.08 15.50 -4.96
C PHE A 116 7.17 14.02 -4.64
N ILE A 117 8.19 13.38 -5.18
CA ILE A 117 8.46 11.96 -5.01
C ILE A 117 9.89 11.79 -4.50
N GLN A 118 10.07 10.81 -3.63
CA GLN A 118 11.36 10.47 -3.04
C GLN A 118 11.48 8.97 -2.86
N LEU A 119 12.69 8.45 -2.62
CA LEU A 119 12.86 7.05 -2.23
C LEU A 119 12.81 6.91 -0.71
N THR A 120 12.37 5.73 -0.25
CA THR A 120 12.55 5.33 1.15
C THR A 120 13.96 4.77 1.33
N PRO A 121 14.66 5.05 2.44
CA PRO A 121 15.97 4.44 2.72
C PRO A 121 15.87 2.94 3.03
N PHE A 122 14.64 2.42 3.22
CA PHE A 122 14.34 1.01 3.43
C PHE A 122 13.44 0.48 2.30
N PRO A 123 13.95 0.38 1.06
CA PRO A 123 13.14 -0.04 -0.07
C PRO A 123 12.81 -1.54 0.01
N LEU A 124 11.56 -1.89 -0.35
CA LEU A 124 11.12 -3.29 -0.44
C LEU A 124 11.43 -3.89 -1.83
N TYR A 125 11.52 -3.03 -2.83
CA TYR A 125 11.68 -3.36 -4.23
C TYR A 125 12.51 -2.29 -4.94
N HIS A 126 13.15 -2.66 -6.04
CA HIS A 126 13.71 -1.70 -6.99
C HIS A 126 12.61 -0.74 -7.45
N HIS A 127 12.93 0.55 -7.62
CA HIS A 127 11.96 1.59 -8.00
C HIS A 127 10.74 1.68 -7.05
N HIS A 128 10.96 1.47 -5.75
CA HIS A 128 10.00 1.79 -4.69
C HIS A 128 10.15 3.27 -4.30
N PHE A 129 9.15 4.07 -4.64
CA PHE A 129 9.10 5.48 -4.30
C PHE A 129 7.94 5.80 -3.34
N VAL A 130 8.05 6.95 -2.68
CA VAL A 130 7.00 7.56 -1.87
C VAL A 130 6.55 8.84 -2.57
N LEU A 131 5.33 8.84 -3.10
CA LEU A 131 4.67 9.98 -3.73
C LEU A 131 3.95 10.81 -2.67
N ILE A 132 4.26 12.10 -2.55
CA ILE A 132 3.85 12.95 -1.42
C ILE A 132 3.21 14.22 -1.96
N THR A 133 2.09 14.66 -1.38
CA THR A 133 1.53 15.98 -1.73
C THR A 133 2.47 17.08 -1.28
N LYS A 134 2.72 18.10 -2.09
CA LYS A 134 3.61 19.20 -1.66
C LYS A 134 3.03 19.95 -0.46
N GLU A 135 1.73 20.19 -0.46
CA GLU A 135 1.01 20.70 0.72
C GLU A 135 1.06 19.66 1.85
N HIS A 136 1.48 20.12 3.03
CA HIS A 136 1.41 19.33 4.25
C HIS A 136 -0.04 19.23 4.70
N ARG A 137 -0.59 18.03 4.58
CA ARG A 137 -1.93 17.70 5.05
C ARG A 137 -1.97 16.27 5.58
N PRO A 138 -2.73 15.98 6.64
CA PRO A 138 -2.77 14.64 7.23
C PRO A 138 -3.06 13.54 6.21
N MET A 139 -2.59 12.34 6.52
CA MET A 139 -2.99 11.14 5.80
C MET A 139 -4.50 10.98 5.91
N GLU A 140 -5.16 10.69 4.81
CA GLU A 140 -6.61 10.53 4.75
C GLU A 140 -6.98 9.46 3.72
N VAL A 141 -8.00 8.66 4.04
CA VAL A 141 -8.72 7.84 3.07
C VAL A 141 -10.04 8.54 2.74
N SER A 142 -10.06 9.19 1.58
CA SER A 142 -11.18 9.96 1.05
C SER A 142 -11.23 9.87 -0.47
N VAL A 143 -12.36 10.27 -1.07
CA VAL A 143 -12.51 10.34 -2.53
C VAL A 143 -11.42 11.23 -3.15
N ASP A 144 -11.04 12.32 -2.49
CA ASP A 144 -9.94 13.20 -2.94
C ASP A 144 -8.59 12.48 -2.94
N SER A 145 -8.23 11.81 -1.83
CA SER A 145 -6.99 11.03 -1.74
C SER A 145 -6.93 9.90 -2.79
N PHE A 146 -8.06 9.24 -3.06
CA PHE A 146 -8.16 8.16 -4.04
C PHE A 146 -8.04 8.69 -5.47
N LYS A 147 -8.66 9.84 -5.76
CA LYS A 147 -8.46 10.56 -7.02
C LYS A 147 -6.99 10.92 -7.26
N LYS A 148 -6.27 11.35 -6.22
CA LYS A 148 -4.83 11.66 -6.30
C LYS A 148 -3.98 10.43 -6.63
N GLN A 149 -4.33 9.25 -6.11
CA GLN A 149 -3.71 7.98 -6.51
C GLN A 149 -3.93 7.70 -8.01
N LEU A 150 -5.17 7.87 -8.49
CA LEU A 150 -5.52 7.68 -9.91
C LEU A 150 -4.81 8.68 -10.83
N MET A 151 -4.60 9.92 -10.38
CA MET A 151 -3.87 10.93 -11.15
C MET A 151 -2.44 10.51 -11.47
N PHE A 152 -1.75 9.85 -10.54
CA PHE A 152 -0.41 9.30 -10.79
C PHE A 152 -0.49 8.07 -11.70
N LEU A 153 -1.37 7.12 -11.37
CA LEU A 153 -1.53 5.87 -12.13
C LEU A 153 -1.86 6.13 -13.61
N HIS A 154 -2.65 7.16 -13.90
CA HIS A 154 -2.99 7.54 -15.27
C HIS A 154 -1.76 7.99 -16.08
N GLN A 155 -0.78 8.65 -15.46
CA GLN A 155 0.46 9.04 -16.16
C GLN A 155 1.49 7.90 -16.20
N MET A 156 1.40 6.97 -15.24
CA MET A 156 2.36 5.89 -15.00
C MET A 156 1.65 4.53 -14.92
N PRO A 157 1.00 4.06 -16.00
CA PRO A 157 0.12 2.87 -15.97
C PRO A 157 0.86 1.56 -15.66
N HIS A 158 2.18 1.51 -15.82
CA HIS A 158 3.03 0.37 -15.45
C HIS A 158 3.46 0.37 -13.98
N TYR A 159 3.02 1.36 -13.19
CA TYR A 159 3.21 1.39 -11.75
C TYR A 159 2.00 0.82 -11.01
N VAL A 160 2.25 0.37 -9.78
CA VAL A 160 1.21 0.07 -8.79
C VAL A 160 1.25 1.15 -7.71
N VAL A 161 0.09 1.69 -7.35
CA VAL A 161 -0.06 2.68 -6.29
C VAL A 161 -0.71 2.01 -5.07
N CYS A 162 -0.03 2.07 -3.93
CA CYS A 162 -0.47 1.49 -2.67
C CYS A 162 -0.61 2.58 -1.60
N SER A 163 -1.74 2.59 -0.88
CA SER A 163 -1.97 3.49 0.25
C SER A 163 -2.35 2.71 1.50
N ASN A 164 -1.83 3.15 2.64
CA ASN A 164 -2.27 2.65 3.93
C ASN A 164 -3.53 3.39 4.41
N SER A 165 -4.25 2.77 5.34
CA SER A 165 -5.33 3.38 6.12
C SER A 165 -4.86 4.62 6.86
N ASP A 166 -5.74 5.61 6.97
CA ASP A 166 -5.58 6.86 7.73
C ASP A 166 -5.80 6.70 9.24
N ARG A 167 -5.93 5.47 9.73
CA ARG A 167 -6.18 5.14 11.14
C ARG A 167 -4.93 4.61 11.82
N GLU A 168 -4.62 5.16 12.99
CA GLU A 168 -3.57 4.65 13.86
C GLU A 168 -3.83 3.18 14.23
N GLY A 169 -2.80 2.34 14.14
CA GLY A 169 -2.93 0.89 14.37
C GLY A 169 -3.33 0.07 13.13
N ALA A 170 -3.81 0.72 12.07
CA ALA A 170 -4.24 0.05 10.83
C ALA A 170 -3.17 0.04 9.71
N GLY A 171 -1.88 0.11 10.07
CA GLY A 171 -0.75 -0.12 9.15
C GLY A 171 -0.01 1.14 8.66
N ALA A 172 -0.55 2.34 8.82
CA ALA A 172 0.18 3.56 8.50
C ALA A 172 1.24 3.89 9.58
N SER A 173 2.45 4.19 9.13
CA SER A 173 3.55 4.63 10.02
C SER A 173 3.71 6.15 10.07
N ILE A 174 3.16 6.89 9.10
CA ILE A 174 3.24 8.35 9.02
C ILE A 174 1.83 8.87 8.71
N LEU A 175 1.14 9.39 9.73
CA LEU A 175 -0.22 9.92 9.58
C LEU A 175 -0.24 11.44 9.39
N SER A 176 0.89 12.11 9.58
CA SER A 176 0.99 13.57 9.52
C SER A 176 0.92 14.14 8.11
N HIS A 177 1.25 13.36 7.07
CA HIS A 177 1.34 13.85 5.70
C HIS A 177 0.84 12.82 4.70
N LEU A 178 -0.08 13.22 3.83
CA LEU A 178 -0.64 12.40 2.76
C LEU A 178 0.44 11.97 1.76
N HIS A 179 0.60 10.66 1.65
CA HIS A 179 1.56 10.05 0.74
C HIS A 179 1.08 8.67 0.30
N PHE A 180 1.65 8.19 -0.80
CA PHE A 180 1.36 6.89 -1.39
C PHE A 180 2.68 6.18 -1.70
N GLN A 181 2.71 4.86 -1.57
CA GLN A 181 3.82 4.05 -2.04
C GLN A 181 3.58 3.70 -3.50
N VAL A 182 4.55 3.94 -4.37
CA VAL A 182 4.44 3.63 -5.80
C VAL A 182 5.60 2.76 -6.25
N PHE A 183 5.29 1.73 -7.03
CA PHE A 183 6.25 0.70 -7.40
C PHE A 183 6.19 0.44 -8.91
N LYS A 184 7.35 0.44 -9.58
CA LYS A 184 7.45 0.10 -11.00
C LYS A 184 7.23 -1.41 -11.18
N GLN A 185 6.24 -1.82 -11.97
CA GLN A 185 5.98 -3.22 -12.35
C GLN A 185 5.85 -4.22 -11.17
N LEU A 186 5.26 -3.78 -10.06
CA LEU A 186 5.08 -4.65 -8.89
C LEU A 186 4.02 -5.72 -9.13
N HIS A 187 4.32 -6.96 -8.71
CA HIS A 187 3.36 -8.05 -8.62
C HIS A 187 3.17 -8.45 -7.16
N LEU A 188 1.95 -8.41 -6.64
CA LEU A 188 1.61 -8.77 -5.26
C LEU A 188 0.78 -10.06 -5.21
N PRO A 189 0.89 -10.88 -4.13
CA PRO A 189 0.13 -12.12 -4.00
C PRO A 189 -1.40 -11.93 -4.08
N ILE A 190 -1.93 -10.81 -3.60
CA ILE A 190 -3.36 -10.44 -3.73
C ILE A 190 -3.87 -10.42 -5.18
N PHE A 191 -2.98 -10.30 -6.17
CA PHE A 191 -3.34 -10.32 -7.59
C PHE A 191 -3.63 -11.73 -8.12
N GLU A 192 -3.17 -12.76 -7.41
CA GLU A 192 -3.38 -14.18 -7.74
C GLU A 192 -4.68 -14.73 -7.14
N ALA A 193 -5.28 -14.00 -6.18
CA ALA A 193 -6.44 -14.45 -5.45
C ALA A 193 -7.66 -14.67 -6.36
N ARG A 194 -8.38 -15.78 -6.13
CA ARG A 194 -9.62 -16.10 -6.84
C ARG A 194 -10.69 -15.04 -6.60
N GLU A 195 -11.42 -14.70 -7.65
CA GLU A 195 -12.46 -13.69 -7.64
C GLU A 195 -13.86 -14.32 -7.56
N ARG A 196 -14.64 -13.96 -6.55
CA ARG A 196 -16.08 -14.23 -6.50
C ARG A 196 -16.86 -12.97 -6.87
N GLN A 197 -17.39 -12.95 -8.09
CA GLN A 197 -18.16 -11.80 -8.59
C GLN A 197 -19.41 -11.54 -7.74
N VAL A 198 -19.68 -10.25 -7.54
CA VAL A 198 -20.80 -9.72 -6.78
C VAL A 198 -21.62 -8.83 -7.70
N LYS A 199 -22.94 -8.98 -7.66
CA LYS A 199 -23.84 -8.03 -8.31
C LYS A 199 -23.99 -6.81 -7.41
N THR A 200 -23.59 -5.65 -7.92
CA THR A 200 -23.93 -4.36 -7.31
C THR A 200 -25.20 -3.81 -7.95
N ASN A 201 -25.81 -2.82 -7.31
CA ASN A 201 -26.97 -2.13 -7.88
C ASN A 201 -26.65 -1.38 -9.17
N ASN A 202 -25.38 -1.01 -9.37
CA ASN A 202 -24.87 -0.29 -10.52
C ASN A 202 -23.85 -1.13 -11.30
N ASN A 203 -24.27 -1.74 -12.41
CA ASN A 203 -23.46 -2.61 -13.28
C ASN A 203 -22.37 -1.86 -14.09
N GLU A 204 -22.06 -0.61 -13.75
CA GLU A 204 -21.00 0.18 -14.42
C GLU A 204 -19.59 -0.33 -14.11
N ALA A 205 -19.39 -1.00 -12.97
CA ALA A 205 -18.12 -1.60 -12.55
C ALA A 205 -18.29 -3.11 -12.27
N GLU A 206 -17.24 -3.88 -12.54
CA GLU A 206 -17.17 -5.28 -12.11
C GLU A 206 -16.63 -5.32 -10.69
N VAL A 207 -17.39 -5.93 -9.77
CA VAL A 207 -17.03 -6.03 -8.36
C VAL A 207 -16.90 -7.49 -7.97
N SER A 208 -15.81 -7.83 -7.29
CA SER A 208 -15.52 -9.18 -6.80
C SER A 208 -15.05 -9.14 -5.34
N VAL A 209 -15.45 -10.13 -4.55
CA VAL A 209 -14.76 -10.44 -3.28
C VAL A 209 -13.64 -11.41 -3.59
N LEU A 210 -12.46 -11.20 -3.01
CA LEU A 210 -11.34 -12.12 -3.18
C LEU A 210 -11.39 -13.24 -2.13
N ASP A 211 -11.04 -14.45 -2.55
CA ASP A 211 -10.73 -15.54 -1.63
C ASP A 211 -9.34 -15.30 -1.06
N PHE A 212 -9.29 -14.53 0.03
CA PHE A 212 -8.07 -14.03 0.64
C PHE A 212 -8.22 -14.00 2.18
N PRO A 213 -7.12 -14.10 2.97
CA PRO A 213 -7.21 -14.08 4.44
C PRO A 213 -7.86 -12.83 5.04
N LEU A 214 -7.73 -11.70 4.35
CA LEU A 214 -8.42 -10.45 4.66
C LEU A 214 -9.65 -10.27 3.79
N THR A 215 -10.65 -9.56 4.30
CA THR A 215 -11.76 -9.08 3.46
C THR A 215 -11.24 -8.06 2.44
N VAL A 216 -11.32 -8.42 1.16
CA VAL A 216 -10.91 -7.58 0.05
C VAL A 216 -12.02 -7.51 -0.99
N VAL A 217 -12.33 -6.29 -1.42
CA VAL A 217 -13.14 -6.05 -2.61
C VAL A 217 -12.23 -5.58 -3.74
N LYS A 218 -12.31 -6.26 -4.88
CA LYS A 218 -11.71 -5.82 -6.13
C LYS A 218 -12.78 -5.15 -6.98
N ILE A 219 -12.46 -3.97 -7.51
CA ILE A 219 -13.29 -3.22 -8.44
C ILE A 219 -12.52 -3.07 -9.74
N LYS A 220 -13.10 -3.50 -10.86
CA LYS A 220 -12.59 -3.23 -12.21
C LYS A 220 -13.50 -2.24 -12.91
N ALA A 221 -12.92 -1.20 -13.49
CA ALA A 221 -13.65 -0.15 -14.18
C ALA A 221 -12.94 0.29 -15.46
N ASN A 222 -13.73 0.73 -16.44
CA ASN A 222 -13.24 1.26 -17.71
C ASN A 222 -12.95 2.78 -17.65
N SER A 223 -13.28 3.46 -16.56
CA SER A 223 -13.02 4.89 -16.39
C SER A 223 -12.72 5.27 -14.94
N GLU A 224 -11.96 6.37 -14.77
CA GLU A 224 -11.64 6.98 -13.47
C GLU A 224 -12.93 7.34 -12.70
N GLU A 225 -13.93 7.88 -13.40
CA GLU A 225 -15.20 8.32 -12.83
C GLU A 225 -16.01 7.18 -12.20
N ILE A 226 -16.14 6.05 -12.91
CA ILE A 226 -16.85 4.88 -12.42
C ILE A 226 -16.15 4.30 -11.19
N LEU A 227 -14.82 4.24 -11.22
CA LEU A 227 -14.02 3.73 -10.11
C LEU A 227 -14.13 4.63 -8.88
N LEU A 228 -14.10 5.95 -9.06
CA LEU A 228 -14.30 6.94 -8.00
C LEU A 228 -15.67 6.83 -7.35
N LYS A 229 -16.74 6.77 -8.15
CA LYS A 229 -18.12 6.60 -7.68
C LYS A 229 -18.28 5.29 -6.90
N SER A 230 -17.67 4.22 -7.39
CA SER A 230 -17.68 2.92 -6.70
C SER A 230 -16.94 3.01 -5.37
N PHE A 231 -15.72 3.57 -5.35
CA PHE A 231 -14.95 3.78 -4.13
C PHE A 231 -15.71 4.62 -3.09
N ASP A 232 -16.33 5.72 -3.51
CA ASP A 232 -17.14 6.57 -2.63
C ASP A 232 -18.30 5.81 -1.98
N SER A 233 -19.02 4.99 -2.77
CA SER A 233 -20.12 4.15 -2.29
C SER A 233 -19.63 3.16 -1.22
N PHE A 234 -18.51 2.47 -1.49
CA PHE A 234 -17.88 1.55 -0.54
C PHE A 234 -17.39 2.26 0.73
N LEU A 235 -16.72 3.39 0.59
CA LEU A 235 -16.18 4.15 1.73
C LEU A 235 -17.28 4.72 2.61
N THR A 236 -18.30 5.32 2.00
CA THR A 236 -19.45 5.89 2.72
C THR A 236 -20.17 4.82 3.53
N LYS A 237 -20.48 3.67 2.91
CA LYS A 237 -21.12 2.56 3.61
C LYS A 237 -20.23 1.97 4.69
N TRP A 238 -18.94 1.80 4.41
CA TRP A 238 -18.02 1.23 5.40
C TRP A 238 -17.91 2.14 6.62
N ARG A 239 -17.78 3.46 6.42
CA ARG A 239 -17.73 4.43 7.53
C ARG A 239 -19.06 4.64 8.23
N SER A 240 -20.20 4.39 7.58
CA SER A 240 -21.51 4.47 8.27
C SER A 240 -21.71 3.36 9.30
N GLN A 241 -21.01 2.23 9.17
CA GLN A 241 -21.04 1.16 10.18
C GLN A 241 -20.18 1.48 11.39
N ASN A 242 -19.05 2.17 11.19
CA ASN A 242 -18.18 2.69 12.24
C ASN A 242 -17.26 3.77 11.63
N GLU A 243 -17.21 4.96 12.20
CA GLU A 243 -16.39 6.07 11.68
C GLU A 243 -14.89 5.76 11.63
N ARG A 244 -14.40 4.85 12.48
CA ARG A 244 -13.00 4.40 12.52
C ARG A 244 -12.67 3.40 11.42
N ASN A 245 -13.65 2.98 10.62
CA ASN A 245 -13.42 2.13 9.45
C ASN A 245 -12.61 2.87 8.37
N SER A 246 -11.71 2.13 7.73
CA SER A 246 -10.85 2.64 6.67
C SER A 246 -10.43 1.52 5.70
N PHE A 247 -9.64 1.86 4.70
CA PHE A 247 -9.10 0.93 3.72
C PHE A 247 -7.59 1.08 3.60
N ASN A 248 -6.91 -0.04 3.36
CA ASN A 248 -5.73 0.03 2.51
C ASN A 248 -6.20 -0.06 1.05
N THR A 249 -5.58 0.70 0.15
CA THR A 249 -5.92 0.68 -1.27
C THR A 249 -4.71 0.26 -2.10
N VAL A 250 -4.96 -0.58 -3.11
CA VAL A 250 -3.98 -0.87 -4.17
C VAL A 250 -4.64 -0.61 -5.50
N LEU A 251 -4.00 0.21 -6.34
CA LEU A 251 -4.49 0.59 -7.65
C LEU A 251 -3.45 0.20 -8.69
N ARG A 252 -3.92 -0.40 -9.78
CA ARG A 252 -3.10 -0.73 -10.94
C ARG A 252 -3.89 -0.65 -12.23
N PHE A 253 -3.19 -0.57 -13.34
CA PHE A 253 -3.76 -0.84 -14.65
C PHE A 253 -3.45 -2.29 -15.03
N HIS A 254 -4.47 -3.05 -15.42
CA HIS A 254 -4.32 -4.45 -15.82
C HIS A 254 -5.33 -4.79 -16.91
N GLU A 255 -4.87 -5.44 -17.99
CA GLU A 255 -5.73 -5.84 -19.13
C GLU A 255 -6.65 -4.72 -19.64
N GLN A 256 -6.10 -3.51 -19.78
CA GLN A 256 -6.81 -2.32 -20.26
C GLN A 256 -7.89 -1.77 -19.31
N LYS A 257 -7.96 -2.26 -18.07
CA LYS A 257 -8.88 -1.77 -17.05
C LYS A 257 -8.14 -1.19 -15.86
N LEU A 258 -8.78 -0.24 -15.18
CA LEU A 258 -8.37 0.18 -13.85
C LEU A 258 -8.85 -0.85 -12.85
N GLU A 259 -7.95 -1.35 -12.02
CA GLU A 259 -8.27 -2.23 -10.91
C GLU A 259 -7.97 -1.52 -9.59
N ALA A 260 -8.92 -1.54 -8.67
CA ALA A 260 -8.74 -1.11 -7.29
C ALA A 260 -9.03 -2.27 -6.34
N TYR A 261 -8.14 -2.48 -5.37
CA TYR A 261 -8.28 -3.45 -4.30
C TYR A 261 -8.51 -2.67 -3.01
N LEU A 262 -9.71 -2.80 -2.45
CA LEU A 262 -10.12 -2.20 -1.20
C LEU A 262 -9.98 -3.25 -0.10
N ILE A 263 -8.93 -3.14 0.71
CA ILE A 263 -8.65 -4.05 1.81
C ILE A 263 -9.23 -3.43 3.07
N PHE A 264 -10.23 -4.08 3.66
CA PHE A 264 -10.99 -3.56 4.79
C PHE A 264 -10.11 -3.50 6.04
N ARG A 265 -10.05 -2.34 6.69
CA ARG A 265 -9.26 -2.13 7.91
C ARG A 265 -10.10 -1.48 9.00
N HIS A 266 -9.82 -1.87 10.24
CA HIS A 266 -10.30 -1.19 11.43
C HIS A 266 -9.23 -1.28 12.53
N PRO A 267 -8.96 -0.21 13.28
CA PRO A 267 -7.84 -0.11 14.22
C PRO A 267 -7.89 -1.09 15.41
N ASP A 268 -9.05 -1.66 15.72
CA ASP A 268 -9.18 -2.62 16.83
C ASP A 268 -8.76 -4.05 16.44
N TYR A 269 -8.58 -4.31 15.15
CA TYR A 269 -8.10 -5.60 14.64
C TYR A 269 -6.60 -5.51 14.44
N THR A 270 -5.85 -6.10 15.36
CA THR A 270 -4.39 -5.96 15.47
C THR A 270 -3.70 -7.31 15.53
N THR A 271 -2.38 -7.32 15.31
CA THR A 271 -1.55 -8.52 15.40
C THR A 271 -1.61 -9.10 16.82
N PRO A 272 -1.99 -10.39 16.99
CA PRO A 272 -1.99 -11.05 18.29
C PRO A 272 -0.63 -11.01 19.00
N THR A 273 -0.64 -10.89 20.32
CA THR A 273 0.58 -10.73 21.13
C THR A 273 1.63 -11.80 20.89
N HIS A 274 1.24 -13.06 20.69
CA HIS A 274 2.19 -14.16 20.45
C HIS A 274 2.89 -14.09 19.09
N LEU A 275 2.33 -13.34 18.14
CA LEU A 275 2.93 -13.10 16.81
C LEU A 275 3.80 -11.84 16.76
N LEU A 276 3.72 -10.96 17.77
CA LEU A 276 4.53 -9.73 17.83
C LEU A 276 6.04 -9.99 17.93
N LYS A 277 6.44 -11.21 18.30
CA LYS A 277 7.85 -11.64 18.23
C LYS A 277 8.41 -11.61 16.79
N TYR A 278 7.57 -11.89 15.79
CA TYR A 278 7.97 -11.86 14.37
C TYR A 278 7.87 -10.46 13.78
N LYS A 279 6.87 -9.69 14.20
CA LYS A 279 6.67 -8.31 13.73
C LYS A 279 5.92 -7.49 14.78
N TYR A 280 6.61 -6.54 15.38
CA TYR A 280 6.05 -5.62 16.36
C TYR A 280 5.30 -4.44 15.74
N GLU A 281 5.65 -4.07 14.50
CA GLU A 281 5.01 -2.97 13.78
C GLU A 281 3.63 -3.38 13.25
N GLY A 282 2.77 -2.39 13.02
CA GLY A 282 1.50 -2.61 12.34
C GLY A 282 1.69 -3.19 10.94
N ILE A 283 0.68 -3.95 10.50
CA ILE A 283 0.66 -4.61 9.19
C ILE A 283 0.27 -3.58 8.13
N GLY A 284 1.24 -3.21 7.31
CA GLY A 284 1.09 -2.26 6.20
C GLY A 284 0.38 -2.86 4.99
N VAL A 285 0.22 -2.05 3.95
CA VAL A 285 -0.47 -2.42 2.71
C VAL A 285 0.20 -3.57 1.97
N ILE A 286 1.53 -3.65 1.94
CA ILE A 286 2.26 -4.73 1.26
C ILE A 286 2.04 -6.06 1.98
N GLU A 287 2.16 -6.07 3.30
CA GLU A 287 1.84 -7.24 4.12
C GLU A 287 0.37 -7.64 4.01
N ALA A 288 -0.54 -6.67 4.01
CA ALA A 288 -1.97 -6.91 3.78
C ALA A 288 -2.29 -7.46 2.39
N CYS A 289 -1.35 -7.37 1.43
CA CYS A 289 -1.45 -7.97 0.11
C CYS A 289 -0.81 -9.37 0.01
N GLY A 290 -0.40 -9.96 1.14
CA GLY A 290 0.14 -11.32 1.21
C GLY A 290 1.66 -11.40 1.11
N GLU A 291 2.37 -10.27 1.24
CA GLU A 291 3.83 -10.25 1.31
C GLU A 291 4.35 -9.84 2.68
N GLY A 292 4.74 -10.82 3.50
CA GLY A 292 5.19 -10.59 4.87
C GLY A 292 6.57 -9.94 4.92
N ILE A 293 6.64 -8.71 5.41
CA ILE A 293 7.90 -7.99 5.67
C ILE A 293 8.26 -8.13 7.15
N PHE A 294 9.16 -9.07 7.45
CA PHE A 294 9.61 -9.36 8.81
C PHE A 294 10.97 -8.73 9.04
N PRO A 295 11.10 -7.72 9.92
CA PRO A 295 12.40 -7.23 10.35
C PRO A 295 13.14 -8.31 11.13
N THR A 296 14.47 -8.28 11.10
CA THR A 296 15.30 -9.17 11.91
C THR A 296 15.37 -8.65 13.35
N PRO A 297 14.97 -9.43 14.37
CA PRO A 297 15.03 -9.01 15.77
C PRO A 297 16.46 -8.98 16.29
N GLU A 298 16.76 -8.07 17.20
CA GLU A 298 18.07 -8.04 17.87
C GLU A 298 18.19 -9.13 18.95
N GLY A 299 19.37 -9.73 19.05
CA GLY A 299 19.79 -10.52 20.21
C GLY A 299 19.72 -12.04 20.01
N LYS A 300 19.68 -12.78 21.13
CA LYS A 300 19.92 -14.24 21.14
C LYS A 300 18.84 -15.06 20.41
N GLU A 301 17.63 -14.52 20.27
CA GLU A 301 16.49 -15.20 19.62
C GLU A 301 16.50 -15.02 18.09
N GLU A 302 17.41 -14.20 17.52
CA GLU A 302 17.46 -13.87 16.09
C GLU A 302 17.44 -15.12 15.20
N MET A 303 18.36 -16.05 15.45
CA MET A 303 18.50 -17.26 14.65
C MET A 303 17.25 -18.14 14.73
N GLU A 304 16.63 -18.23 15.91
CA GLU A 304 15.40 -19.01 16.12
C GLU A 304 14.22 -18.40 15.36
N ILE A 305 13.98 -17.10 15.54
CA ILE A 305 12.87 -16.37 14.91
C ILE A 305 13.01 -16.40 13.37
N ASN A 306 14.21 -16.13 12.85
CA ASN A 306 14.44 -16.16 11.41
C ASN A 306 14.29 -17.58 10.85
N ASN A 307 14.69 -18.62 11.59
CA ASN A 307 14.46 -20.00 11.17
C ASN A 307 12.97 -20.39 11.19
N ASP A 308 12.21 -19.90 12.16
CA ASP A 308 10.75 -20.07 12.19
C ASP A 308 10.11 -19.40 10.97
N ILE A 309 10.48 -18.16 10.64
CA ILE A 309 9.98 -17.44 9.46
C ILE A 309 10.36 -18.18 8.17
N ARG A 310 11.58 -18.71 8.06
CA ARG A 310 12.01 -19.48 6.89
C ARG A 310 11.21 -20.76 6.68
N LYS A 311 10.72 -21.38 7.77
CA LYS A 311 9.97 -22.64 7.71
C LYS A 311 8.46 -22.45 7.62
N LYS A 312 7.94 -21.41 8.27
CA LYS A 312 6.50 -21.21 8.54
C LYS A 312 6.01 -19.80 8.18
N GLY A 313 6.77 -19.05 7.39
CA GLY A 313 6.49 -17.64 7.11
C GLY A 313 5.10 -17.41 6.54
N LYS A 314 4.63 -18.31 5.67
CA LYS A 314 3.27 -18.31 5.13
C LYS A 314 2.22 -18.43 6.24
N GLU A 315 2.34 -19.44 7.09
CA GLU A 315 1.38 -19.71 8.18
C GLU A 315 1.35 -18.55 9.17
N ILE A 316 2.52 -18.02 9.54
CA ILE A 316 2.66 -16.84 10.40
C ILE A 316 1.93 -15.64 9.78
N LEU A 317 2.18 -15.35 8.50
CA LEU A 317 1.54 -14.24 7.81
C LEU A 317 0.02 -14.43 7.72
N LYS A 318 -0.45 -15.61 7.29
CA LYS A 318 -1.89 -15.90 7.19
C LYS A 318 -2.59 -15.75 8.54
N GLU A 319 -1.98 -16.22 9.61
CA GLU A 319 -2.50 -16.05 10.97
C GLU A 319 -2.53 -14.58 11.39
N MET A 320 -1.51 -13.79 11.08
CA MET A 320 -1.55 -12.34 11.31
C MET A 320 -2.73 -11.72 10.54
N LEU A 321 -2.85 -12.00 9.24
CA LEU A 321 -3.87 -11.42 8.38
C LEU A 321 -5.31 -11.79 8.82
N SER A 322 -5.54 -13.02 9.25
CA SER A 322 -6.87 -13.45 9.70
C SER A 322 -7.36 -12.70 10.93
N HIS A 323 -6.45 -12.32 11.85
CA HIS A 323 -6.80 -11.56 13.05
C HIS A 323 -7.01 -10.06 12.79
N LEU A 324 -6.52 -9.56 11.65
CA LEU A 324 -6.75 -8.19 11.20
C LEU A 324 -8.08 -8.01 10.49
N ASN A 325 -8.78 -9.11 10.16
CA ASN A 325 -9.96 -9.08 9.32
C ASN A 325 -11.18 -8.52 10.08
N PRO A 326 -11.71 -7.33 9.69
CA PRO A 326 -12.79 -6.69 10.44
C PRO A 326 -14.19 -7.25 10.11
N LEU A 327 -14.29 -8.07 9.06
CA LEU A 327 -15.55 -8.64 8.59
C LEU A 327 -15.38 -10.13 8.34
N ASN A 328 -16.27 -10.94 8.91
CA ASN A 328 -16.40 -12.34 8.50
C ASN A 328 -17.25 -12.46 7.21
N GLU A 329 -17.28 -13.66 6.63
CA GLU A 329 -17.96 -13.92 5.35
C GLU A 329 -19.46 -13.56 5.39
N HIS A 330 -20.15 -13.80 6.51
CA HIS A 330 -21.57 -13.47 6.64
C HIS A 330 -21.78 -11.95 6.68
N GLN A 331 -21.00 -11.24 7.50
CA GLN A 331 -21.06 -9.77 7.56
C GLN A 331 -20.71 -9.15 6.21
N MET A 332 -19.77 -9.75 5.46
CA MET A 332 -19.42 -9.27 4.12
C MET A 332 -20.55 -9.44 3.12
N LYS A 333 -21.26 -10.56 3.13
CA LYS A 333 -22.45 -10.75 2.28
C LYS A 333 -23.52 -9.69 2.54
N THR A 334 -23.80 -9.40 3.82
CA THR A 334 -24.72 -8.33 4.23
C THR A 334 -24.19 -6.95 3.85
N PHE A 335 -22.88 -6.72 3.97
CA PHE A 335 -22.28 -5.45 3.55
C PHE A 335 -22.45 -5.21 2.05
N LEU A 336 -22.44 -6.24 1.22
CA LEU A 336 -22.55 -6.11 -0.23
C LEU A 336 -23.98 -6.03 -0.76
N SER A 337 -24.98 -6.55 -0.04
CA SER A 337 -26.38 -6.57 -0.54
C SER A 337 -26.97 -5.18 -0.75
N ASP A 338 -26.43 -4.16 -0.08
CA ASP A 338 -26.92 -2.79 -0.15
C ASP A 338 -25.84 -1.83 -0.71
N ILE A 339 -25.04 -2.29 -1.68
CA ILE A 339 -24.09 -1.47 -2.46
C ILE A 339 -24.53 -1.34 -3.93
#